data_AF-A0A956BX06-F1
#
_entry.id   AF-A0A956BX06-F1
#
_cell.length_a   1.000
_cell.length_b   1.000
_cell.length_c   1.000
_cell.angle_alpha   90.00
_cell.angle_beta   90.00
_cell.angle_gamma   90.00
#
_symmetry.space_group_name_H-M   'P 1'
#
loop_
_entity.id
_entity.type
_entity.pdbx_description
1 polymer ?
#
loop_
_entity_poly.entity_id
_entity_poly.type
_entity_poly.pdbx_seq_one_letter_code
_entity_poly.pdbx_strand_id
1 'polypeptide(L)'
;MGAGRTGDWIDDLGHRAGPLADCARTFLDCHGLAPQGAQGATGLGRLARLVEDHCDLEEVTEDDDRQFVEGAGAWLGLVLIDALGGGGYQSRDGIHRIHLGDHGYFDPFGAMQASLDSDGPRRELARHVTRAEAEAGGKGPIARVVRCLSRLLSTHPRFRIVDHFDLTLWLTEDVEIDLRRTVQATADQGDGAVEQAVQKLLSLLPGASGPATLPWTDAAPRLLPRLVNHRFFEQLKDSSAEGPGLVRMPVGHDVDCAFLLEFEGRCRFVRESEGLAWAVSLEALRERAHQNLASRSSRARFAAVETNEGPMVIAKSGDGLDAARLLLPSLRETLRPILGDAMIVAVPHRDVLMATPAHIPALTRALEARAADDASRAPHRITHHLFTLGQIDGQIGDPREFTPALGPATGA
;
A
#
# COMPACT_ATOMS: atom_id res chain seq x y z
N MET A 1 9.94 42.02 -1.37
CA MET A 1 10.39 42.27 -2.76
C MET A 1 11.14 41.04 -3.21
N GLY A 2 10.44 40.10 -3.86
CA GLY A 2 11.04 38.85 -4.33
C GLY A 2 11.73 39.08 -5.67
N ALA A 3 13.00 38.70 -5.78
CA ALA A 3 13.68 38.60 -7.06
C ALA A 3 12.86 37.64 -7.94
N GLY A 4 12.39 38.12 -9.09
CA GLY A 4 11.62 37.31 -10.02
C GLY A 4 12.49 36.15 -10.51
N ARG A 5 12.10 34.91 -10.16
CA ARG A 5 12.60 33.73 -10.85
C ARG A 5 12.07 33.81 -12.28
N THR A 6 12.98 33.98 -13.23
CA THR A 6 12.68 34.02 -14.67
C THR A 6 12.67 32.63 -15.30
N GLY A 7 12.96 31.59 -14.52
CA GLY A 7 12.88 30.18 -14.90
C GLY A 7 11.53 29.54 -14.57
N ASP A 8 11.30 28.36 -15.13
CA ASP A 8 10.16 27.52 -14.77
C ASP A 8 10.34 26.97 -13.35
N TRP A 9 9.44 27.32 -12.44
CA TRP A 9 9.52 26.89 -11.04
C TRP A 9 9.42 25.38 -10.87
N ILE A 10 8.84 24.66 -11.85
CA ILE A 10 8.81 23.18 -11.85
C ILE A 10 10.23 22.63 -12.06
N ASP A 11 11.04 23.27 -12.91
CA ASP A 11 12.43 22.86 -13.12
C ASP A 11 13.30 23.17 -11.90
N ASP A 12 13.02 24.27 -11.20
CA ASP A 12 13.70 24.64 -9.96
C ASP A 12 13.55 23.58 -8.85
N LEU A 13 12.48 22.77 -8.90
CA LEU A 13 12.28 21.66 -7.94
C LEU A 13 13.22 20.48 -8.19
N GLY A 14 13.72 20.31 -9.42
CA GLY A 14 14.63 19.24 -9.81
C GLY A 14 14.14 17.85 -9.36
N HIS A 15 15.03 17.09 -8.73
CA HIS A 15 14.70 15.73 -8.26
C HIS A 15 13.55 15.66 -7.24
N ARG A 16 13.23 16.76 -6.56
CA ARG A 16 12.14 16.80 -5.56
C ARG A 16 10.77 16.72 -6.21
N ALA A 17 10.63 17.07 -7.49
CA ALA A 17 9.39 16.94 -8.23
C ALA A 17 9.11 15.48 -8.64
N GLY A 18 10.16 14.70 -8.92
CA GLY A 18 10.02 13.32 -9.40
C GLY A 18 9.11 13.23 -10.64
N PRO A 19 8.30 12.17 -10.78
CA PRO A 19 7.36 12.00 -11.89
C PRO A 19 6.17 12.95 -11.82
N LEU A 20 5.98 13.72 -10.73
CA LEU A 20 4.92 14.72 -10.66
C LEU A 20 5.16 15.86 -11.66
N ALA A 21 6.43 16.15 -12.01
CA ALA A 21 6.77 17.20 -12.96
C ALA A 21 6.08 17.00 -14.32
N ASP A 22 6.29 15.86 -14.96
CA ASP A 22 5.76 15.58 -16.29
C ASP A 22 4.23 15.48 -16.29
N CYS A 23 3.66 14.87 -15.24
CA CYS A 23 2.22 14.76 -15.07
C CYS A 23 1.56 16.14 -14.91
N ALA A 24 2.10 17.00 -14.04
CA ALA A 24 1.59 18.35 -13.84
C ALA A 24 1.76 19.22 -15.10
N ARG A 25 2.88 19.10 -15.83
CA ARG A 25 3.10 19.82 -17.09
C ARG A 25 2.04 19.45 -18.13
N THR A 26 1.84 18.15 -18.34
CA THR A 26 0.83 17.65 -19.27
C THR A 26 -0.56 18.18 -18.89
N PHE A 27 -0.89 18.14 -17.61
CA PHE A 27 -2.17 18.66 -17.11
C PHE A 27 -2.32 20.18 -17.34
N LEU A 28 -1.28 20.97 -17.04
CA LEU A 28 -1.27 22.41 -17.26
C LEU A 28 -1.43 22.75 -18.75
N ASP A 29 -0.72 22.03 -19.62
CA ASP A 29 -0.80 22.21 -21.08
C ASP A 29 -2.20 21.89 -21.61
N CYS A 30 -2.82 20.80 -21.14
CA CYS A 30 -4.20 20.43 -21.48
C CYS A 30 -5.22 21.52 -21.11
N HIS A 31 -4.94 22.29 -20.05
CA HIS A 31 -5.79 23.39 -19.59
C HIS A 31 -5.33 24.77 -20.09
N GLY A 32 -4.33 24.83 -20.98
CA GLY A 32 -3.80 26.08 -21.53
C GLY A 32 -3.15 27.00 -20.49
N LEU A 33 -2.61 26.44 -19.42
CA LEU A 33 -2.02 27.17 -18.30
C LEU A 33 -0.49 27.18 -18.37
N ALA A 34 0.11 28.37 -18.35
CA ALA A 34 1.56 28.51 -18.27
C ALA A 34 2.07 28.25 -16.84
N PRO A 35 3.20 27.54 -16.65
CA PRO A 35 3.77 27.24 -15.33
C PRO A 35 3.97 28.47 -14.43
N GLN A 36 4.38 29.61 -14.99
CA GLN A 36 4.70 30.82 -14.21
C GLN A 36 3.48 31.36 -13.41
N GLY A 37 2.27 31.12 -13.90
CA GLY A 37 1.01 31.48 -13.25
C GLY A 37 0.39 30.36 -12.41
N ALA A 38 1.06 29.21 -12.31
CA ALA A 38 0.57 27.99 -11.68
C ALA A 38 1.26 27.68 -10.34
N GLN A 39 2.07 28.61 -9.80
CA GLN A 39 2.79 28.44 -8.54
C GLN A 39 2.09 29.12 -7.35
N GLY A 40 2.41 28.66 -6.14
CA GLY A 40 1.98 29.27 -4.87
C GLY A 40 0.47 29.48 -4.75
N ALA A 41 0.07 30.54 -4.05
CA ALA A 41 -1.34 30.84 -3.79
C ALA A 41 -2.15 31.11 -5.07
N THR A 42 -1.53 31.69 -6.10
CA THR A 42 -2.18 31.90 -7.41
C THR A 42 -2.46 30.57 -8.09
N GLY A 43 -1.51 29.64 -8.07
CA GLY A 43 -1.68 28.28 -8.58
C GLY A 43 -2.80 27.54 -7.85
N LEU A 44 -2.78 27.55 -6.52
CA LEU A 44 -3.84 26.93 -5.71
C LEU A 44 -5.23 27.51 -6.01
N GLY A 45 -5.35 28.83 -6.16
CA GLY A 45 -6.63 29.46 -6.51
C GLY A 45 -7.15 29.05 -7.89
N ARG A 46 -6.25 28.85 -8.86
CA ARG A 46 -6.61 28.34 -10.19
C ARG A 46 -7.00 26.87 -10.14
N LEU A 47 -6.23 26.05 -9.44
CA LEU A 47 -6.54 24.64 -9.23
C LEU A 47 -7.91 24.47 -8.58
N ALA A 48 -8.21 25.22 -7.51
CA ALA A 48 -9.50 25.17 -6.84
C ALA A 48 -10.67 25.51 -7.78
N ARG A 49 -10.47 26.43 -8.72
CA ARG A 49 -11.46 26.76 -9.74
C ARG A 49 -11.64 25.62 -10.75
N LEU A 50 -10.54 25.01 -11.23
CA LEU A 50 -10.66 23.85 -12.13
C LEU A 50 -11.38 22.68 -11.47
N VAL A 51 -11.17 22.44 -10.17
CA VAL A 51 -11.88 21.41 -9.42
C VAL A 51 -13.38 21.69 -9.39
N GLU A 52 -13.80 22.93 -9.12
CA GLU A 52 -15.22 23.32 -9.18
C GLU A 52 -15.79 23.18 -10.60
N ASP A 53 -15.08 23.70 -11.60
CA ASP A 53 -15.50 23.64 -12.99
C ASP A 53 -15.65 22.17 -13.47
N HIS A 54 -14.80 21.25 -12.98
CA HIS A 54 -14.87 19.82 -13.28
C HIS A 54 -16.07 19.15 -12.60
N CYS A 55 -16.37 19.51 -11.34
CA CYS A 55 -17.57 19.02 -10.64
C CYS A 55 -18.89 19.46 -11.31
N ASP A 56 -18.89 20.58 -12.03
CA ASP A 56 -20.07 21.12 -12.71
C ASP A 56 -20.32 20.49 -14.10
N LEU A 57 -19.46 19.57 -14.56
CA LEU A 57 -19.63 18.88 -15.84
C LEU A 57 -20.78 17.87 -15.80
N GLU A 58 -21.64 17.88 -16.82
CA GLU A 58 -22.83 17.02 -16.89
C GLU A 58 -22.51 15.56 -17.30
N GLU A 59 -21.44 15.35 -18.08
CA GLU A 59 -21.00 14.03 -18.54
C GLU A 59 -19.49 13.89 -18.31
N VAL A 60 -19.11 13.09 -17.30
CA VAL A 60 -17.72 12.76 -16.98
C VAL A 60 -17.60 11.26 -16.89
N THR A 61 -16.64 10.67 -17.60
CA THR A 61 -16.36 9.24 -17.47
C THR A 61 -15.44 8.98 -16.27
N GLU A 62 -15.44 7.76 -15.75
CA GLU A 62 -14.51 7.38 -14.66
C GLU A 62 -13.03 7.54 -15.07
N ASP A 63 -12.73 7.43 -16.37
CA ASP A 63 -11.38 7.64 -16.88
C ASP A 63 -11.02 9.14 -16.94
N ASP A 64 -11.98 10.01 -17.21
CA ASP A 64 -11.78 11.47 -17.16
C ASP A 64 -11.51 11.92 -15.72
N ASP A 65 -12.30 11.44 -14.75
CA ASP A 65 -12.07 11.71 -13.32
C ASP A 65 -10.69 11.24 -12.88
N ARG A 66 -10.29 10.04 -13.30
CA ARG A 66 -8.97 9.50 -12.96
C ARG A 66 -7.84 10.36 -13.52
N GLN A 67 -7.91 10.73 -14.80
CA GLN A 67 -6.92 11.60 -15.43
C GLN A 67 -6.88 12.98 -14.78
N PHE A 68 -8.03 13.53 -14.43
CA PHE A 68 -8.13 14.80 -13.72
C PHE A 68 -7.45 14.69 -12.35
N VAL A 69 -7.79 13.69 -11.54
CA VAL A 69 -7.20 13.47 -10.21
C VAL A 69 -5.69 13.29 -10.29
N GLU A 70 -5.19 12.55 -11.27
CA GLU A 70 -3.75 12.35 -11.49
C GLU A 70 -3.04 13.67 -11.81
N GLY A 71 -3.53 14.43 -12.80
CA GLY A 71 -2.90 15.67 -13.22
C GLY A 71 -3.03 16.81 -12.18
N ALA A 72 -4.24 17.00 -11.65
CA ALA A 72 -4.53 17.99 -10.62
C ALA A 72 -3.81 17.68 -9.31
N GLY A 73 -3.71 16.38 -8.95
CA GLY A 73 -2.99 15.91 -7.77
C GLY A 73 -1.48 16.12 -7.93
N ALA A 74 -0.92 15.81 -9.09
CA ALA A 74 0.50 16.09 -9.37
C ALA A 74 0.79 17.58 -9.25
N TRP A 75 -0.05 18.44 -9.83
CA TRP A 75 0.10 19.89 -9.73
C TRP A 75 0.00 20.40 -8.28
N LEU A 76 -1.00 19.95 -7.52
CA LEU A 76 -1.11 20.26 -6.08
C LEU A 76 0.18 19.87 -5.34
N GLY A 77 0.68 18.66 -5.59
CA GLY A 77 1.89 18.15 -4.97
C GLY A 77 3.09 19.06 -5.21
N LEU A 78 3.32 19.48 -6.45
CA LEU A 78 4.41 20.39 -6.79
C LEU A 78 4.27 21.75 -6.11
N VAL A 79 3.06 22.33 -6.12
CA VAL A 79 2.82 23.63 -5.48
C VAL A 79 3.14 23.57 -3.99
N LEU A 80 2.77 22.48 -3.32
CA LEU A 80 3.08 22.28 -1.90
C LEU A 80 4.59 22.05 -1.67
N ILE A 81 5.27 21.30 -2.54
CA ILE A 81 6.72 21.08 -2.45
C ILE A 81 7.51 22.39 -2.59
N ASP A 82 7.12 23.26 -3.53
CA ASP A 82 7.74 24.58 -3.71
C ASP A 82 7.44 25.51 -2.53
N ALA A 83 6.16 25.56 -2.10
CA ALA A 83 5.73 26.51 -1.08
C ALA A 83 6.21 26.16 0.34
N LEU A 84 6.19 24.87 0.72
CA LEU A 84 6.45 24.44 2.09
C LEU A 84 7.91 24.04 2.33
N GLY A 85 8.65 23.71 1.27
CA GLY A 85 10.05 23.28 1.39
C GLY A 85 10.24 22.00 2.21
N GLY A 86 11.49 21.64 2.49
CA GLY A 86 11.83 20.60 3.46
C GLY A 86 11.53 19.14 3.07
N GLY A 87 10.93 18.90 1.90
CA GLY A 87 10.66 17.54 1.42
C GLY A 87 10.50 17.47 -0.10
N GLY A 88 9.85 16.43 -0.60
CA GLY A 88 9.71 16.18 -2.03
C GLY A 88 8.82 14.98 -2.32
N TYR A 89 8.65 14.70 -3.61
CA TYR A 89 8.01 13.48 -4.06
C TYR A 89 8.73 12.25 -3.49
N GLN A 90 7.94 11.32 -2.99
CA GLN A 90 8.39 9.97 -2.69
C GLN A 90 7.37 8.97 -3.22
N SER A 91 7.87 7.84 -3.68
CA SER A 91 7.05 6.64 -3.79
C SER A 91 7.72 5.51 -3.04
N ARG A 92 6.91 4.78 -2.32
CA ARG A 92 7.27 3.44 -1.88
C ARG A 92 6.34 2.54 -2.62
N ASP A 93 6.97 1.94 -3.61
CA ASP A 93 6.41 1.10 -4.64
C ASP A 93 5.01 1.65 -5.02
N GLY A 94 5.00 2.63 -5.94
CA GLY A 94 3.86 3.33 -6.55
C GLY A 94 2.58 3.64 -5.76
N ILE A 95 2.62 3.63 -4.44
CA ILE A 95 1.92 4.66 -3.70
C ILE A 95 2.76 5.93 -3.84
N HIS A 96 2.12 6.99 -4.30
CA HIS A 96 2.75 8.28 -4.52
C HIS A 96 2.36 9.22 -3.38
N ARG A 97 3.36 9.83 -2.75
CA ARG A 97 3.17 10.81 -1.67
C ARG A 97 4.11 11.97 -1.86
N ILE A 98 3.82 13.06 -1.17
CA ILE A 98 4.81 14.10 -0.91
C ILE A 98 5.22 14.03 0.56
N HIS A 99 6.52 13.98 0.78
CA HIS A 99 7.11 14.15 2.11
C HIS A 99 7.22 15.65 2.39
N LEU A 100 6.85 16.06 3.60
CA LEU A 100 6.73 17.46 4.01
C LEU A 100 7.38 17.65 5.38
N GLY A 101 8.31 18.62 5.49
CA GLY A 101 9.05 18.87 6.73
C GLY A 101 9.84 17.65 7.20
N ASP A 102 10.01 17.47 8.51
CA ASP A 102 10.85 16.37 9.04
C ASP A 102 10.16 15.00 8.97
N HIS A 103 8.84 14.97 9.16
CA HIS A 103 8.07 13.73 9.41
C HIS A 103 6.69 13.70 8.73
N GLY A 104 6.32 14.75 8.01
CA GLY A 104 5.00 14.87 7.41
C GLY A 104 4.90 14.08 6.11
N TYR A 105 3.73 13.54 5.84
CA TYR A 105 3.36 12.99 4.54
C TYR A 105 1.99 13.54 4.12
N PHE A 106 1.81 13.68 2.82
CA PHE A 106 0.56 14.12 2.24
C PHE A 106 0.26 13.34 0.95
N ASP A 107 -1.01 13.01 0.78
CA ASP A 107 -1.54 12.35 -0.42
C ASP A 107 -2.28 13.40 -1.27
N PRO A 108 -1.62 13.96 -2.31
CA PRO A 108 -2.27 14.98 -3.12
C PRO A 108 -3.35 14.43 -4.05
N PHE A 109 -3.29 13.15 -4.41
CA PHE A 109 -4.30 12.50 -5.26
C PHE A 109 -5.55 12.19 -4.46
N GLY A 110 -5.38 11.65 -3.25
CA GLY A 110 -6.48 11.45 -2.32
C GLY A 110 -7.17 12.77 -1.94
N ALA A 111 -6.42 13.86 -1.83
CA ALA A 111 -6.98 15.20 -1.60
C ALA A 111 -7.82 15.70 -2.78
N MET A 112 -7.40 15.44 -4.03
CA MET A 112 -8.19 15.77 -5.22
C MET A 112 -9.47 14.94 -5.27
N GLN A 113 -9.36 13.62 -5.13
CA GLN A 113 -10.53 12.72 -5.13
C GLN A 113 -11.55 13.15 -4.07
N ALA A 114 -11.09 13.38 -2.84
CA ALA A 114 -11.97 13.81 -1.75
C ALA A 114 -12.63 15.17 -2.01
N SER A 115 -11.96 16.05 -2.76
CA SER A 115 -12.52 17.34 -3.15
C SER A 115 -13.64 17.17 -4.19
N LEU A 116 -13.42 16.33 -5.21
CA LEU A 116 -14.44 16.00 -6.22
C LEU A 116 -15.67 15.30 -5.63
N ASP A 117 -15.46 14.43 -4.65
CA ASP A 117 -16.53 13.68 -3.98
C ASP A 117 -17.33 14.52 -2.97
N SER A 118 -16.97 15.79 -2.76
CA SER A 118 -17.55 16.63 -1.70
C SER A 118 -18.59 17.62 -2.23
N ASP A 119 -19.58 17.94 -1.39
CA ASP A 119 -20.56 19.02 -1.67
C ASP A 119 -19.94 20.43 -1.74
N GLY A 120 -18.65 20.57 -1.41
CA GLY A 120 -17.96 21.86 -1.35
C GLY A 120 -16.48 21.73 -1.73
N PRO A 121 -16.16 21.51 -3.01
CA PRO A 121 -14.84 21.08 -3.47
C PRO A 121 -13.72 22.04 -3.05
N ARG A 122 -13.93 23.34 -3.21
CA ARG A 122 -12.97 24.36 -2.79
C ARG A 122 -12.73 24.37 -1.28
N ARG A 123 -13.77 24.14 -0.47
CA ARG A 123 -13.63 24.10 1.00
C ARG A 123 -12.88 22.85 1.42
N GLU A 124 -13.14 21.73 0.77
CA GLU A 124 -12.47 20.46 1.06
C GLU A 124 -10.99 20.51 0.66
N LEU A 125 -10.69 21.03 -0.54
CA LEU A 125 -9.31 21.27 -0.97
C LEU A 125 -8.56 22.18 0.01
N ALA A 126 -9.17 23.28 0.47
CA ALA A 126 -8.56 24.17 1.44
C ALA A 126 -8.22 23.45 2.76
N ARG A 127 -9.09 22.55 3.24
CA ARG A 127 -8.81 21.72 4.44
C ARG A 127 -7.61 20.81 4.24
N HIS A 128 -7.49 20.20 3.06
CA HIS A 128 -6.34 19.37 2.72
C HIS A 128 -5.04 20.18 2.65
N VAL A 129 -5.06 21.38 2.05
CA VAL A 129 -3.90 22.28 2.04
C VAL A 129 -3.50 22.68 3.46
N THR A 130 -4.46 23.07 4.32
CA THR A 130 -4.18 23.38 5.73
C THR A 130 -3.58 22.19 6.47
N ARG A 131 -4.01 20.96 6.15
CA ARG A 131 -3.40 19.75 6.70
C ARG A 131 -1.97 19.56 6.22
N ALA A 132 -1.68 19.78 4.93
CA ALA A 132 -0.32 19.71 4.40
C ALA A 132 0.63 20.73 5.08
N GLU A 133 0.17 21.97 5.28
CA GLU A 133 0.90 23.00 6.03
C GLU A 133 1.18 22.56 7.47
N ALA A 134 0.19 21.96 8.14
CA ALA A 134 0.38 21.42 9.49
C ALA A 134 1.41 20.28 9.51
N GLU A 135 1.36 19.35 8.55
CA GLU A 135 2.34 18.25 8.42
C GLU A 135 3.75 18.80 8.24
N ALA A 136 3.95 19.75 7.31
CA ALA A 136 5.22 20.43 7.10
C ALA A 136 5.74 21.13 8.37
N GLY A 137 4.83 21.75 9.13
CA GLY A 137 5.15 22.43 10.39
C GLY A 137 5.30 21.51 11.61
N GLY A 138 5.25 20.18 11.43
CA GLY A 138 5.34 19.22 12.54
C GLY A 138 4.13 19.24 13.48
N LYS A 139 3.01 19.83 13.06
CA LYS A 139 1.74 19.91 13.80
C LYS A 139 0.65 19.05 13.17
N GLY A 140 0.94 18.44 12.02
CA GLY A 140 0.02 17.55 11.33
C GLY A 140 -0.18 16.23 12.07
N PRO A 141 -1.29 15.52 11.80
CA PRO A 141 -1.59 14.24 12.43
C PRO A 141 -0.46 13.20 12.33
N ILE A 142 0.22 13.08 11.18
CA ILE A 142 1.32 12.12 10.99
C ILE A 142 2.57 12.62 11.70
N ALA A 143 3.00 13.85 11.40
CA ALA A 143 4.24 14.40 11.90
C ALA A 143 4.29 14.47 13.44
N ARG A 144 3.18 14.78 14.11
CA ARG A 144 3.11 14.80 15.58
C ARG A 144 3.30 13.41 16.19
N VAL A 145 2.67 12.39 15.61
CA VAL A 145 2.79 11.00 16.06
C VAL A 145 4.22 10.51 15.88
N VAL A 146 4.81 10.70 14.69
CA VAL A 146 6.17 10.26 14.37
C VAL A 146 7.22 11.02 15.19
N ARG A 147 7.06 12.32 15.39
CA ARG A 147 7.93 13.11 16.28
C ARG A 147 7.88 12.60 17.71
N CYS A 148 6.68 12.33 18.23
CA CYS A 148 6.53 11.80 19.59
C CYS A 148 7.13 10.39 19.71
N LEU A 149 6.91 9.54 18.70
CA LEU A 149 7.48 8.20 18.65
C LEU A 149 9.01 8.26 18.62
N SER A 150 9.59 9.08 17.75
CA SER A 150 11.05 9.26 17.65
C SER A 150 11.66 9.71 18.99
N ARG A 151 11.00 10.65 19.68
CA ARG A 151 11.40 11.08 21.02
C ARG A 151 11.35 9.92 22.02
N LEU A 152 10.27 9.14 22.05
CA LEU A 152 10.11 8.05 23.01
C LEU A 152 10.97 6.82 22.67
N LEU A 153 11.30 6.59 21.41
CA LEU A 153 12.22 5.54 20.99
C LEU A 153 13.66 5.81 21.46
N SER A 154 14.03 7.07 21.73
CA SER A 154 15.34 7.38 22.32
C SER A 154 15.58 6.71 23.67
N THR A 155 14.53 6.33 24.41
CA THR A 155 14.62 5.57 25.66
C THR A 155 14.56 4.05 25.47
N HIS A 156 14.42 3.58 24.22
CA HIS A 156 14.31 2.18 23.83
C HIS A 156 15.44 1.80 22.85
N PRO A 157 16.69 1.59 23.31
CA PRO A 157 17.87 1.49 22.43
C PRO A 157 17.84 0.34 21.41
N ARG A 158 16.96 -0.65 21.64
CA ARG A 158 16.70 -1.77 20.73
C ARG A 158 15.99 -1.36 19.44
N PHE A 159 15.14 -0.33 19.52
CA PHE A 159 14.28 0.09 18.42
C PHE A 159 14.70 1.45 17.89
N ARG A 160 14.99 1.50 16.59
CA ARG A 160 15.22 2.75 15.87
C ARG A 160 14.40 2.73 14.60
N ILE A 161 13.89 3.90 14.19
CA ILE A 161 13.24 4.04 12.89
C ILE A 161 14.34 3.87 11.84
N VAL A 162 14.18 2.84 11.01
CA VAL A 162 15.03 2.57 9.86
C VAL A 162 14.46 3.29 8.64
N ASP A 163 13.13 3.36 8.54
CA ASP A 163 12.44 3.95 7.41
C ASP A 163 11.04 4.43 7.76
N HIS A 164 10.51 5.38 7.01
CA HIS A 164 9.18 5.98 7.16
C HIS A 164 8.59 6.33 5.81
N PHE A 165 7.41 5.79 5.52
CA PHE A 165 6.62 6.16 4.36
C PHE A 165 5.14 6.26 4.73
N ASP A 166 4.54 7.43 4.52
CA ASP A 166 3.13 7.71 4.83
C ASP A 166 2.76 7.35 6.28
N LEU A 167 1.86 6.39 6.46
CA LEU A 167 1.41 5.89 7.76
C LEU A 167 2.19 4.66 8.24
N THR A 168 3.23 4.24 7.52
CA THR A 168 3.99 3.02 7.84
C THR A 168 5.40 3.36 8.27
N LEU A 169 5.82 2.81 9.40
CA LEU A 169 7.17 2.91 9.92
C LEU A 169 7.82 1.53 10.00
N TRP A 170 9.09 1.46 9.60
CA TRP A 170 9.92 0.28 9.79
C TRP A 170 10.95 0.59 10.86
N LEU A 171 10.95 -0.23 11.89
CA LEU A 171 11.96 -0.18 12.93
C LEU A 171 13.01 -1.27 12.70
N THR A 172 14.12 -1.16 13.42
CA THR A 172 15.04 -2.28 13.63
C THR A 172 14.30 -3.52 14.17
N GLU A 173 14.90 -4.71 14.03
CA GLU A 173 14.30 -6.00 14.41
C GLU A 173 13.10 -6.42 13.54
N ASP A 174 13.05 -5.95 12.29
CA ASP A 174 12.02 -6.30 11.31
C ASP A 174 10.59 -6.02 11.81
N VAL A 175 10.44 -4.94 12.58
CA VAL A 175 9.15 -4.50 13.11
C VAL A 175 8.54 -3.47 12.17
N GLU A 176 7.36 -3.79 11.67
CA GLU A 176 6.50 -2.86 10.92
C GLU A 176 5.41 -2.32 11.84
N ILE A 177 5.23 -1.00 11.82
CA ILE A 177 4.21 -0.27 12.56
C ILE A 177 3.26 0.40 11.57
N ASP A 178 1.97 0.11 11.70
CA ASP A 178 0.90 0.85 11.02
C ASP A 178 0.36 1.94 11.96
N LEU A 179 0.58 3.20 11.58
CA LEU A 179 0.17 4.37 12.34
C LEU A 179 -1.28 4.78 12.12
N ARG A 180 -2.01 4.18 11.17
CA ARG A 180 -3.35 4.61 10.76
C ARG A 180 -4.30 4.77 11.95
N ARG A 181 -4.36 3.78 12.84
CA ARG A 181 -5.22 3.82 14.03
C ARG A 181 -4.82 4.92 15.00
N THR A 182 -3.52 5.05 15.26
CA THR A 182 -2.97 6.08 16.15
C THR A 182 -3.27 7.47 15.62
N VAL A 183 -2.93 7.72 14.34
CA VAL A 183 -3.14 9.00 13.65
C VAL A 183 -4.62 9.37 13.62
N GLN A 184 -5.51 8.43 13.27
CA GLN A 184 -6.96 8.68 13.26
C GLN A 184 -7.50 9.00 14.65
N ALA A 185 -7.11 8.24 15.67
CA ALA A 185 -7.59 8.44 17.04
C ALA A 185 -7.12 9.77 17.66
N THR A 186 -5.99 10.31 17.18
CA THR A 186 -5.38 11.51 17.77
C THR A 186 -5.44 12.75 16.89
N ALA A 187 -6.04 12.68 15.69
CA ALA A 187 -6.03 13.76 14.70
C ALA A 187 -6.51 15.11 15.28
N ASP A 188 -7.63 15.08 16.01
CA ASP A 188 -8.25 16.26 16.62
C ASP A 188 -7.94 16.40 18.13
N GLN A 189 -6.97 15.62 18.63
CA GLN A 189 -6.63 15.57 20.04
C GLN A 189 -5.34 16.35 20.37
N GLY A 190 -5.19 16.73 21.64
CA GLY A 190 -3.99 17.40 22.15
C GLY A 190 -2.77 16.48 22.25
N ASP A 191 -1.58 17.07 22.44
CA ASP A 191 -0.30 16.33 22.48
C ASP A 191 -0.23 15.26 23.58
N GLY A 192 -0.94 15.45 24.70
CA GLY A 192 -1.02 14.43 25.75
C GLY A 192 -1.70 13.13 25.30
N ALA A 193 -2.73 13.22 24.45
CA ALA A 193 -3.39 12.04 23.88
C ALA A 193 -2.48 11.34 22.86
N VAL A 194 -1.73 12.11 22.06
CA VAL A 194 -0.70 11.57 21.16
C VAL A 194 0.35 10.80 21.96
N GLU A 195 0.87 11.38 23.03
CA GLU A 195 1.88 10.73 23.87
C GLU A 195 1.36 9.43 24.49
N GLN A 196 0.14 9.42 25.03
CA GLN A 196 -0.48 8.21 25.57
C GLN A 196 -0.68 7.13 24.49
N ALA A 197 -1.15 7.49 23.30
CA ALA A 197 -1.36 6.55 22.21
C ALA A 197 -0.03 5.96 21.73
N VAL A 198 1.01 6.78 21.61
CA VAL A 198 2.37 6.34 21.24
C VAL A 198 2.99 5.48 22.35
N GLN A 199 2.83 5.84 23.62
CA GLN A 199 3.29 5.00 24.74
C GLN A 199 2.60 3.63 24.74
N LYS A 200 1.28 3.59 24.48
CA LYS A 200 0.56 2.33 24.29
C LYS A 200 1.18 1.53 23.15
N LEU A 201 1.38 2.14 21.98
CA LEU A 201 2.00 1.50 20.81
C LEU A 201 3.39 0.93 21.12
N LEU A 202 4.23 1.68 21.84
CA LEU A 202 5.58 1.27 22.25
C LEU A 202 5.55 0.16 23.30
N SER A 203 4.65 0.24 24.28
CA SER A 203 4.48 -0.80 25.31
C SER A 203 4.12 -2.15 24.71
N LEU A 204 3.48 -2.12 23.54
CA LEU A 204 3.14 -3.32 22.82
C LEU A 204 4.33 -3.90 22.09
N LEU A 205 5.43 -3.17 21.81
CA LEU A 205 6.56 -3.67 21.01
C LEU A 205 7.17 -4.97 21.57
N PRO A 206 7.58 -5.90 20.69
CA PRO A 206 8.05 -7.21 21.13
C PRO A 206 9.37 -7.06 21.89
N GLY A 207 9.39 -7.47 23.16
CA GLY A 207 10.59 -7.39 23.99
C GLY A 207 10.96 -5.97 24.46
N ALA A 208 9.99 -5.04 24.48
CA ALA A 208 10.04 -3.87 25.35
C ALA A 208 10.05 -4.26 26.85
N SER A 209 9.73 -5.53 27.15
CA SER A 209 9.96 -6.19 28.43
C SER A 209 10.67 -7.54 28.20
N GLY A 210 11.99 -7.52 28.03
CA GLY A 210 12.87 -8.69 28.09
C GLY A 210 13.02 -9.56 26.82
N PRO A 211 14.05 -10.42 26.74
CA PRO A 211 14.20 -11.40 25.68
C PRO A 211 13.61 -12.75 26.11
N ALA A 212 12.51 -13.15 25.48
CA ALA A 212 12.14 -14.55 25.35
C ALA A 212 11.33 -14.68 24.07
N THR A 213 11.77 -15.55 23.17
CA THR A 213 10.93 -16.12 22.12
C THR A 213 9.53 -16.39 22.69
N LEU A 214 8.50 -15.78 22.09
CA LEU A 214 7.13 -15.90 22.57
C LEU A 214 6.75 -17.39 22.58
N PRO A 215 6.21 -17.98 23.67
CA PRO A 215 5.82 -19.39 23.66
C PRO A 215 4.83 -19.68 22.53
N TRP A 216 4.86 -20.90 21.97
CA TRP A 216 3.97 -21.27 20.86
C TRP A 216 2.49 -21.04 21.18
N THR A 217 2.07 -21.29 22.43
CA THR A 217 0.70 -21.04 22.89
C THR A 217 0.24 -19.60 22.67
N ASP A 218 1.16 -18.65 22.80
CA ASP A 218 0.89 -17.23 22.59
C ASP A 218 1.17 -16.81 21.13
N ALA A 219 2.14 -17.43 20.46
CA ALA A 219 2.45 -17.12 19.06
C ALA A 219 1.37 -17.64 18.10
N ALA A 220 0.88 -18.85 18.31
CA ALA A 220 -0.09 -19.54 17.45
C ALA A 220 -1.34 -18.71 17.11
N PRO A 221 -2.05 -18.05 18.04
CA PRO A 221 -3.24 -17.25 17.69
C PRO A 221 -2.91 -15.95 16.94
N ARG A 222 -1.65 -15.51 16.92
CA ARG A 222 -1.19 -14.28 16.27
C ARG A 222 -0.55 -14.52 14.90
N LEU A 223 -0.34 -15.79 14.56
CA LEU A 223 0.38 -16.20 13.38
C LEU A 223 -0.44 -15.91 12.12
N LEU A 224 0.13 -15.18 11.16
CA LEU A 224 -0.47 -14.93 9.85
C LEU A 224 0.56 -15.19 8.74
N PRO A 225 0.14 -15.72 7.58
CA PRO A 225 1.01 -15.84 6.43
C PRO A 225 1.14 -14.49 5.71
N ARG A 226 2.31 -14.25 5.12
CA ARG A 226 2.64 -13.08 4.31
C ARG A 226 3.34 -13.55 3.06
N LEU A 227 2.72 -13.32 1.90
CA LEU A 227 3.40 -13.47 0.62
C LEU A 227 4.43 -12.35 0.48
N VAL A 228 5.66 -12.71 0.11
CA VAL A 228 6.77 -11.80 -0.16
C VAL A 228 7.52 -12.27 -1.41
N ASN A 229 8.14 -11.34 -2.12
CA ASN A 229 9.10 -11.68 -3.16
C ASN A 229 10.38 -12.26 -2.54
N HIS A 230 11.05 -13.21 -3.18
CA HIS A 230 12.34 -13.75 -2.70
C HIS A 230 13.40 -12.66 -2.42
N ARG A 231 13.39 -11.56 -3.18
CA ARG A 231 14.30 -10.42 -2.99
C ARG A 231 14.14 -9.74 -1.64
N PHE A 232 12.98 -9.86 -1.00
CA PHE A 232 12.75 -9.38 0.35
C PHE A 232 13.81 -9.94 1.32
N PHE A 233 14.17 -11.22 1.19
CA PHE A 233 15.15 -11.85 2.07
C PHE A 233 16.60 -11.48 1.73
N GLU A 234 16.88 -11.08 0.49
CA GLU A 234 18.20 -10.59 0.09
C GLU A 234 18.48 -9.24 0.77
N GLN A 235 17.48 -8.34 0.76
CA GLN A 235 17.57 -7.02 1.42
C GLN A 235 17.73 -7.12 2.94
N LEU A 236 17.12 -8.13 3.57
CA LEU A 236 17.27 -8.39 5.01
C LEU A 236 18.69 -8.85 5.37
N LYS A 237 19.34 -9.63 4.50
CA LYS A 237 20.73 -10.08 4.71
C LYS A 237 21.73 -8.93 4.64
N ASP A 238 21.52 -7.97 3.75
CA ASP A 238 22.38 -6.78 3.63
C ASP A 238 22.25 -5.83 4.84
N SER A 239 21.09 -5.86 5.51
CA SER A 239 20.78 -4.99 6.65
C SER A 239 21.23 -5.56 8.01
N SER A 240 21.53 -6.85 8.09
CA SER A 240 21.90 -7.53 9.34
C SER A 240 23.07 -8.47 9.12
N ALA A 241 24.27 -8.02 9.52
CA ALA A 241 25.53 -8.74 9.34
C ALA A 241 25.54 -10.17 9.94
N GLU A 242 24.62 -10.50 10.85
CA GLU A 242 24.48 -11.82 11.48
C GLU A 242 23.01 -12.13 11.90
N GLY A 243 22.01 -11.69 11.13
CA GLY A 243 20.60 -11.93 11.47
C GLY A 243 20.17 -13.39 11.25
N PRO A 244 19.44 -14.04 12.19
CA PRO A 244 18.88 -15.36 11.96
C PRO A 244 17.87 -15.30 10.79
N GLY A 245 17.84 -16.32 9.94
CA GLY A 245 16.89 -16.39 8.83
C GLY A 245 15.44 -16.29 9.29
N LEU A 246 14.52 -16.03 8.37
CA LEU A 246 13.08 -16.00 8.63
C LEU A 246 12.45 -17.34 8.28
N VAL A 247 11.46 -17.78 9.06
CA VAL A 247 10.67 -18.96 8.69
C VAL A 247 9.88 -18.63 7.43
N ARG A 248 10.05 -19.44 6.39
CA ARG A 248 9.39 -19.27 5.10
C ARG A 248 9.15 -20.59 4.37
N MET A 249 8.28 -20.55 3.37
CA MET A 249 7.98 -21.66 2.47
C MET A 249 7.85 -21.16 1.03
N PRO A 250 8.38 -21.89 0.03
CA PRO A 250 8.13 -21.54 -1.36
C PRO A 250 6.65 -21.74 -1.69
N VAL A 251 6.06 -20.81 -2.45
CA VAL A 251 4.68 -20.89 -2.96
C VAL A 251 4.67 -21.21 -4.45
N GLY A 252 5.63 -20.66 -5.20
CA GLY A 252 5.74 -20.80 -6.64
C GLY A 252 6.34 -19.52 -7.25
N HIS A 253 6.84 -19.62 -8.48
CA HIS A 253 7.59 -18.55 -9.13
C HIS A 253 8.71 -18.00 -8.24
N ASP A 254 8.65 -16.70 -7.97
CA ASP A 254 9.62 -15.92 -7.22
C ASP A 254 9.04 -15.46 -5.87
N VAL A 255 8.01 -16.16 -5.39
CA VAL A 255 7.21 -15.86 -4.19
C VAL A 255 7.41 -16.90 -3.09
N ASP A 256 7.67 -16.40 -1.89
CA ASP A 256 7.69 -17.14 -0.64
C ASP A 256 6.50 -16.73 0.24
N CYS A 257 6.03 -17.66 1.06
CA CYS A 257 5.18 -17.40 2.21
C CYS A 257 6.07 -17.29 3.45
N ALA A 258 6.26 -16.08 3.95
CA ALA A 258 6.82 -15.82 5.27
C ALA A 258 5.71 -15.84 6.34
N PHE A 259 6.11 -15.90 7.62
CA PHE A 259 5.17 -15.86 8.74
C PHE A 259 5.36 -14.62 9.59
N LEU A 260 4.24 -14.03 9.99
CA LEU A 260 4.17 -12.86 10.85
C LEU A 260 3.52 -13.21 12.18
N LEU A 261 3.93 -12.54 13.24
CA LEU A 261 3.13 -12.39 14.44
C LEU A 261 2.49 -11.01 14.43
N GLU A 262 1.17 -10.99 14.36
CA GLU A 262 0.40 -9.75 14.42
C GLU A 262 0.06 -9.38 15.87
N PHE A 263 0.22 -8.10 16.17
CA PHE A 263 -0.20 -7.47 17.41
C PHE A 263 -1.06 -6.25 17.07
N GLU A 264 -1.65 -5.61 18.08
CA GLU A 264 -2.48 -4.42 17.88
C GLU A 264 -1.66 -3.30 17.18
N GLY A 265 -1.93 -3.05 15.90
CA GLY A 265 -1.32 -1.97 15.10
C GLY A 265 0.10 -2.25 14.57
N ARG A 266 0.60 -3.48 14.69
CA ARG A 266 1.99 -3.80 14.29
C ARG A 266 2.17 -5.28 13.98
N CYS A 267 3.19 -5.59 13.21
CA CYS A 267 3.59 -6.97 12.97
C CYS A 267 5.12 -7.11 12.97
N ARG A 268 5.57 -8.36 13.10
CA ARG A 268 6.97 -8.71 12.88
C ARG A 268 7.06 -10.09 12.26
N PHE A 269 8.15 -10.33 11.54
CA PHE A 269 8.43 -11.66 11.02
C PHE A 269 8.82 -12.65 12.12
N VAL A 270 8.51 -13.92 11.87
CA VAL A 270 8.94 -15.06 12.67
C VAL A 270 10.35 -15.46 12.25
N ARG A 271 11.28 -15.45 13.20
CA ARG A 271 12.65 -15.90 12.97
C ARG A 271 12.74 -17.42 12.99
N GLU A 272 13.69 -17.97 12.25
CA GLU A 272 14.00 -19.41 12.23
C GLU A 272 14.28 -19.95 13.63
N SER A 273 15.00 -19.19 14.46
CA SER A 273 15.26 -19.56 15.86
C SER A 273 13.99 -19.71 16.69
N GLU A 274 12.95 -18.91 16.41
CA GLU A 274 11.64 -19.04 17.08
C GLU A 274 10.89 -20.27 16.57
N GLY A 275 10.89 -20.50 15.26
CA GLY A 275 10.31 -21.72 14.68
C GLY A 275 10.93 -22.98 15.26
N LEU A 276 12.26 -23.01 15.40
CA LEU A 276 13.00 -24.11 16.02
C LEU A 276 12.66 -24.26 17.51
N ALA A 277 12.61 -23.15 18.25
CA ALA A 277 12.32 -23.16 19.69
C ALA A 277 10.89 -23.64 20.02
N TRP A 278 9.93 -23.45 19.13
CA TRP A 278 8.55 -23.90 19.33
C TRP A 278 8.36 -25.41 19.20
N ALA A 279 9.36 -26.12 18.65
CA ALA A 279 9.29 -27.56 18.40
C ALA A 279 8.04 -28.01 17.62
N VAL A 280 7.52 -27.13 16.75
CA VAL A 280 6.43 -27.42 15.80
C VAL A 280 6.99 -27.62 14.40
N SER A 281 6.40 -28.55 13.65
CA SER A 281 6.74 -28.73 12.25
C SER A 281 6.34 -27.50 11.43
N LEU A 282 7.06 -27.26 10.33
CA LEU A 282 6.74 -26.19 9.38
C LEU A 282 5.32 -26.35 8.81
N GLU A 283 4.87 -27.59 8.62
CA GLU A 283 3.51 -27.90 8.17
C GLU A 283 2.45 -27.50 9.22
N ALA A 284 2.68 -27.78 10.50
CA ALA A 284 1.77 -27.38 11.57
C ALA A 284 1.72 -25.85 11.72
N LEU A 285 2.85 -25.18 11.51
CA LEU A 285 2.95 -23.73 11.50
C LEU A 285 2.14 -23.13 10.33
N ARG A 286 2.31 -23.68 9.12
CA ARG A 286 1.52 -23.32 7.93
C ARG A 286 0.02 -23.51 8.17
N GLU A 287 -0.38 -24.67 8.67
CA GLU A 287 -1.78 -24.99 8.94
C GLU A 287 -2.40 -24.01 9.94
N ARG A 288 -1.70 -23.71 11.04
CA ARG A 288 -2.15 -22.70 12.00
C ARG A 288 -2.30 -21.32 11.36
N ALA A 289 -1.34 -20.90 10.54
CA ALA A 289 -1.38 -19.61 9.86
C ALA A 289 -2.57 -19.51 8.88
N HIS A 290 -2.83 -20.58 8.11
CA HIS A 290 -3.98 -20.65 7.20
C HIS A 290 -5.32 -20.62 7.95
N GLN A 291 -5.44 -21.32 9.08
CA GLN A 291 -6.64 -21.27 9.92
C GLN A 291 -6.92 -19.85 10.43
N ASN A 292 -5.89 -19.14 10.88
CA ASN A 292 -6.03 -17.76 11.33
C ASN A 292 -6.41 -16.82 10.17
N LEU A 293 -5.80 -16.99 9.00
CA LEU A 293 -6.13 -16.23 7.80
C LEU A 293 -7.58 -16.49 7.34
N ALA A 294 -8.03 -17.74 7.37
CA ALA A 294 -9.39 -18.12 7.00
C ALA A 294 -10.42 -17.47 7.93
N SER A 295 -10.17 -17.51 9.24
CA SER A 295 -10.99 -16.85 10.26
C SER A 295 -11.16 -15.35 9.96
N ARG A 296 -10.07 -14.65 9.63
CA ARG A 296 -10.10 -13.22 9.26
C ARG A 296 -10.77 -12.95 7.93
N SER A 297 -10.72 -13.90 7.01
CA SER A 297 -11.27 -13.75 5.66
C SER A 297 -12.75 -14.06 5.56
N SER A 298 -13.39 -14.54 6.64
CA SER A 298 -14.83 -14.81 6.68
C SER A 298 -15.73 -13.61 6.32
N ARG A 299 -15.20 -12.38 6.43
CA ARG A 299 -15.89 -11.13 6.05
C ARG A 299 -15.19 -10.36 4.93
N ALA A 300 -14.17 -10.95 4.31
CA ALA A 300 -13.46 -10.31 3.22
C ALA A 300 -14.45 -10.03 2.08
N ARG A 301 -14.43 -8.80 1.57
CA ARG A 301 -15.28 -8.39 0.45
C ARG A 301 -14.46 -8.51 -0.83
N PHE A 302 -15.03 -9.21 -1.79
CA PHE A 302 -14.51 -9.34 -3.14
C PHE A 302 -15.45 -8.56 -4.05
N ALA A 303 -14.92 -7.54 -4.75
CA ALA A 303 -15.69 -6.75 -5.68
C ALA A 303 -15.63 -7.44 -7.05
N ALA A 304 -16.80 -7.82 -7.58
CA ALA A 304 -16.92 -8.19 -8.98
C ALA A 304 -17.00 -6.90 -9.81
N VAL A 305 -16.16 -6.81 -10.84
CA VAL A 305 -16.08 -5.69 -11.76
C VAL A 305 -16.26 -6.25 -13.16
N GLU A 306 -17.18 -5.65 -13.93
CA GLU A 306 -17.30 -5.96 -15.35
C GLU A 306 -16.31 -5.08 -16.11
N THR A 307 -15.41 -5.70 -16.88
CA THR A 307 -14.45 -5.00 -17.73
C THR A 307 -14.85 -5.15 -19.20
N ASN A 308 -14.20 -4.42 -20.10
CA ASN A 308 -14.44 -4.56 -21.55
C ASN A 308 -14.16 -6.00 -22.05
N GLU A 309 -13.28 -6.72 -21.36
CA GLU A 309 -12.85 -8.08 -21.68
C GLU A 309 -13.67 -9.16 -20.94
N GLY A 310 -14.49 -8.76 -19.95
CA GLY A 310 -15.38 -9.64 -19.17
C GLY A 310 -15.22 -9.49 -17.65
N PRO A 311 -15.69 -10.47 -16.84
CA PRO A 311 -15.73 -10.34 -15.39
C PRO A 311 -14.36 -10.50 -14.74
N MET A 312 -14.04 -9.60 -13.82
CA MET A 312 -12.88 -9.65 -12.93
C MET A 312 -13.32 -9.54 -11.47
N VAL A 313 -12.59 -10.18 -10.57
CA VAL A 313 -12.75 -9.98 -9.12
C VAL A 313 -11.53 -9.29 -8.56
N ILE A 314 -11.76 -8.28 -7.70
CA ILE A 314 -10.70 -7.53 -7.01
C ILE A 314 -10.96 -7.58 -5.50
N ALA A 315 -9.94 -7.94 -4.73
CA ALA A 315 -9.90 -7.78 -3.28
C ALA A 315 -8.98 -6.61 -2.91
N LYS A 316 -9.55 -5.62 -2.21
CA LYS A 316 -8.86 -4.47 -1.62
C LYS A 316 -9.50 -4.19 -0.26
N SER A 317 -9.37 -5.12 0.66
CA SER A 317 -10.00 -5.03 1.98
C SER A 317 -9.29 -4.01 2.89
N GLY A 318 -8.03 -3.66 2.58
CA GLY A 318 -7.24 -2.70 3.34
C GLY A 318 -6.75 -3.22 4.69
N ASP A 319 -6.90 -4.53 4.95
CA ASP A 319 -6.41 -5.20 6.15
C ASP A 319 -4.99 -5.76 5.98
N GLY A 320 -4.40 -5.59 4.80
CA GLY A 320 -3.07 -6.09 4.52
C GLY A 320 -2.99 -7.59 4.41
N LEU A 321 -4.07 -8.31 4.08
CA LEU A 321 -4.08 -9.77 3.90
C LEU A 321 -4.57 -10.21 2.52
N ASP A 322 -4.88 -9.27 1.62
CA ASP A 322 -5.51 -9.59 0.32
C ASP A 322 -4.68 -10.56 -0.52
N ALA A 323 -3.38 -10.32 -0.68
CA ALA A 323 -2.51 -11.25 -1.39
C ALA A 323 -2.42 -12.62 -0.69
N ALA A 324 -2.36 -12.63 0.65
CA ALA A 324 -2.24 -13.86 1.42
C ALA A 324 -3.45 -14.80 1.23
N ARG A 325 -4.62 -14.25 0.87
CA ARG A 325 -5.84 -15.04 0.60
C ARG A 325 -5.68 -15.99 -0.58
N LEU A 326 -4.68 -15.80 -1.45
CA LEU A 326 -4.29 -16.79 -2.46
C LEU A 326 -4.02 -18.17 -1.84
N LEU A 327 -3.52 -18.22 -0.60
CA LEU A 327 -3.19 -19.44 0.12
C LEU A 327 -4.42 -20.17 0.70
N LEU A 328 -5.61 -19.57 0.65
CA LEU A 328 -6.81 -20.16 1.23
C LEU A 328 -7.47 -21.15 0.27
N PRO A 329 -7.66 -22.42 0.66
CA PRO A 329 -8.41 -23.38 -0.15
C PRO A 329 -9.84 -22.90 -0.46
N SER A 330 -10.47 -22.20 0.49
CA SER A 330 -11.83 -21.65 0.37
C SER A 330 -11.93 -20.46 -0.60
N LEU A 331 -10.81 -19.90 -1.07
CA LEU A 331 -10.84 -18.81 -2.04
C LEU A 331 -11.53 -19.27 -3.32
N ARG A 332 -11.22 -20.49 -3.80
CA ARG A 332 -11.84 -21.08 -4.98
C ARG A 332 -13.36 -21.15 -4.85
N GLU A 333 -13.84 -21.64 -3.72
CA GLU A 333 -15.28 -21.77 -3.46
C GLU A 333 -15.99 -20.42 -3.44
N THR A 334 -15.30 -19.40 -2.93
CA THR A 334 -15.79 -18.01 -2.85
C THR A 334 -15.88 -17.36 -4.23
N LEU A 335 -14.90 -17.60 -5.10
CA LEU A 335 -14.81 -16.98 -6.42
C LEU A 335 -15.57 -17.73 -7.52
N ARG A 336 -15.77 -19.05 -7.36
CA ARG A 336 -16.41 -19.92 -8.36
C ARG A 336 -17.77 -19.42 -8.86
N PRO A 337 -18.68 -18.89 -8.03
CA PRO A 337 -19.97 -18.38 -8.51
C PRO A 337 -19.85 -17.21 -9.49
N ILE A 338 -18.73 -16.48 -9.48
CA ILE A 338 -18.49 -15.31 -10.32
C ILE A 338 -17.63 -15.68 -11.54
N LEU A 339 -16.56 -16.46 -11.32
CA LEU A 339 -15.50 -16.68 -12.32
C LEU A 339 -15.49 -18.10 -12.93
N GLY A 340 -16.33 -19.01 -12.45
CA GLY A 340 -16.34 -20.41 -12.88
C GLY A 340 -15.25 -21.27 -12.22
N ASP A 341 -15.04 -22.48 -12.74
CA ASP A 341 -14.21 -23.50 -12.06
C ASP A 341 -12.69 -23.31 -12.20
N ALA A 342 -12.24 -22.79 -13.35
CA ALA A 342 -10.85 -22.56 -13.67
C ALA A 342 -10.57 -21.06 -13.64
N MET A 343 -9.70 -20.63 -12.75
CA MET A 343 -9.44 -19.21 -12.47
C MET A 343 -7.95 -18.92 -12.48
N ILE A 344 -7.60 -17.72 -12.92
CA ILE A 344 -6.25 -17.18 -12.87
C ILE A 344 -6.25 -16.01 -11.90
N VAL A 345 -5.24 -15.95 -11.04
CA VAL A 345 -5.11 -14.98 -9.96
C VAL A 345 -3.78 -14.25 -10.05
N ALA A 346 -3.80 -12.95 -9.77
CA ALA A 346 -2.63 -12.11 -9.58
C ALA A 346 -2.57 -11.57 -8.15
N VAL A 347 -1.37 -11.51 -7.59
CA VAL A 347 -1.07 -10.90 -6.28
C VAL A 347 0.10 -9.94 -6.40
N PRO A 348 -0.08 -8.79 -7.07
CA PRO A 348 1.00 -7.84 -7.35
C PRO A 348 1.71 -7.32 -6.08
N HIS A 349 0.97 -7.17 -5.00
CA HIS A 349 1.46 -6.69 -3.71
C HIS A 349 0.53 -7.08 -2.57
N ARG A 350 0.98 -6.83 -1.33
CA ARG A 350 0.32 -7.18 -0.07
C ARG A 350 -1.21 -6.96 -0.03
N ASP A 351 -1.69 -5.83 -0.53
CA ASP A 351 -3.06 -5.33 -0.37
C ASP A 351 -3.95 -5.56 -1.59
N VAL A 352 -3.50 -6.35 -2.58
CA VAL A 352 -4.28 -6.64 -3.78
C VAL A 352 -4.26 -8.12 -4.11
N LEU A 353 -5.45 -8.64 -4.42
CA LEU A 353 -5.65 -9.88 -5.14
C LEU A 353 -6.63 -9.59 -6.28
N MET A 354 -6.29 -10.02 -7.49
CA MET A 354 -7.15 -9.92 -8.66
C MET A 354 -7.35 -11.30 -9.28
N ALA A 355 -8.55 -11.62 -9.74
CA ALA A 355 -8.85 -12.92 -10.32
C ALA A 355 -9.74 -12.79 -11.56
N THR A 356 -9.51 -13.66 -12.54
CA THR A 356 -10.29 -13.75 -13.79
C THR A 356 -10.58 -15.21 -14.16
N PRO A 357 -11.56 -15.50 -15.03
CA PRO A 357 -11.75 -16.83 -15.57
C PRO A 357 -10.58 -17.23 -16.47
N ALA A 358 -10.07 -18.45 -16.31
CA ALA A 358 -8.92 -18.94 -17.08
C ALA A 358 -9.23 -19.17 -18.57
N HIS A 359 -10.51 -19.35 -18.92
CA HIS A 359 -10.93 -19.71 -20.27
C HIS A 359 -11.09 -18.51 -21.22
N ILE A 360 -10.82 -17.28 -20.75
CA ILE A 360 -10.91 -16.04 -21.54
C ILE A 360 -9.50 -15.44 -21.70
N PRO A 361 -8.77 -15.74 -22.80
CA PRO A 361 -7.38 -15.32 -22.97
C PRO A 361 -7.16 -13.80 -23.02
N ALA A 362 -8.19 -13.03 -23.40
CA ALA A 362 -8.12 -11.56 -23.37
C ALA A 362 -8.04 -11.05 -21.93
N LEU A 363 -8.88 -11.55 -21.02
CA LEU A 363 -8.84 -11.22 -19.60
C LEU A 363 -7.53 -11.63 -18.94
N THR A 364 -6.98 -12.80 -19.28
CA THR A 364 -5.69 -13.23 -18.75
C THR A 364 -4.58 -12.24 -19.11
N ARG A 365 -4.53 -11.77 -20.36
CA ARG A 365 -3.54 -10.77 -20.81
C ARG A 365 -3.77 -9.41 -20.15
N ALA A 366 -5.03 -8.98 -20.01
CA ALA A 366 -5.37 -7.75 -19.30
C ALA A 366 -4.96 -7.83 -17.81
N LEU A 367 -5.20 -8.97 -17.17
CA LEU A 367 -4.77 -9.25 -15.79
C LEU A 367 -3.25 -9.23 -15.65
N GLU A 368 -2.52 -9.85 -16.59
CA GLU A 368 -1.04 -9.83 -16.59
C GLU A 368 -0.49 -8.41 -16.71
N ALA A 369 -1.01 -7.63 -17.66
CA ALA A 369 -0.61 -6.23 -17.83
C ALA A 369 -0.91 -5.40 -16.58
N ARG A 370 -2.11 -5.58 -16.00
CA ARG A 370 -2.50 -4.90 -14.76
C ARG A 370 -1.68 -5.32 -13.56
N ALA A 371 -1.37 -6.61 -13.43
CA ALA A 371 -0.52 -7.13 -12.36
C ALA A 371 0.92 -6.61 -12.48
N ALA A 372 1.46 -6.51 -13.69
CA ALA A 372 2.77 -5.91 -13.93
C ALA A 372 2.78 -4.42 -13.55
N ASP A 373 1.76 -3.68 -13.95
CA ASP A 373 1.59 -2.26 -13.61
C ASP A 373 1.44 -2.06 -12.09
N ASP A 374 0.52 -2.79 -11.44
CA ASP A 374 0.32 -2.71 -9.99
C ASP A 374 1.56 -3.18 -9.21
N ALA A 375 2.22 -4.26 -9.62
CA ALA A 375 3.47 -4.72 -8.99
C ALA A 375 4.55 -3.65 -9.15
N SER A 376 4.66 -3.03 -10.32
CA SER A 376 5.63 -1.96 -10.56
C SER A 376 5.47 -0.77 -9.60
N ARG A 377 4.23 -0.61 -9.09
CA ARG A 377 3.72 0.50 -8.30
C ARG A 377 3.22 0.14 -6.89
N ALA A 378 3.65 -0.91 -6.17
CA ALA A 378 3.01 -1.23 -4.87
C ALA A 378 3.88 -1.65 -3.65
N PRO A 379 3.75 -1.05 -2.41
CA PRO A 379 4.79 -0.82 -1.34
C PRO A 379 5.64 -2.01 -0.86
N HIS A 380 5.13 -3.17 -1.23
CA HIS A 380 5.60 -4.47 -0.88
C HIS A 380 5.29 -5.34 -2.09
N ARG A 381 6.02 -5.09 -3.19
CA ARG A 381 5.86 -5.87 -4.42
C ARG A 381 6.05 -7.34 -4.08
N ILE A 382 5.11 -8.16 -4.50
CA ILE A 382 5.19 -9.61 -4.38
C ILE A 382 5.62 -10.18 -5.72
N THR A 383 4.76 -10.15 -6.74
CA THR A 383 5.10 -10.65 -8.07
C THR A 383 4.12 -10.16 -9.13
N HIS A 384 4.57 -10.04 -10.37
CA HIS A 384 3.68 -9.83 -11.52
C HIS A 384 3.21 -11.16 -12.12
N HIS A 385 3.76 -12.29 -11.65
CA HIS A 385 3.39 -13.61 -12.14
C HIS A 385 1.95 -13.97 -11.73
N LEU A 386 1.31 -14.69 -12.63
CA LEU A 386 -0.04 -15.19 -12.45
C LEU A 386 -0.01 -16.58 -11.81
N PHE A 387 -1.12 -16.96 -11.18
CA PHE A 387 -1.32 -18.22 -10.48
C PHE A 387 -2.61 -18.89 -10.93
N THR A 388 -2.61 -20.21 -11.05
CA THR A 388 -3.82 -20.97 -11.38
C THR A 388 -4.47 -21.53 -10.13
N LEU A 389 -5.81 -21.44 -10.05
CA LEU A 389 -6.62 -22.12 -9.05
C LEU A 389 -7.38 -23.29 -9.70
N GLY A 390 -6.90 -24.54 -9.54
CA GLY A 390 -7.62 -25.78 -9.93
C GLY A 390 -6.68 -27.00 -10.07
N GLN A 391 -7.06 -28.26 -9.84
CA GLN A 391 -8.34 -28.87 -9.48
C GLN A 391 -8.18 -29.98 -8.41
N ILE A 392 -7.00 -30.11 -7.80
CA ILE A 392 -6.71 -31.00 -6.67
C ILE A 392 -6.30 -30.11 -5.50
N ASP A 393 -7.14 -30.05 -4.47
CA ASP A 393 -6.90 -29.44 -3.15
C ASP A 393 -6.13 -28.10 -3.13
N GLY A 394 -6.70 -27.06 -3.75
CA GLY A 394 -6.24 -25.68 -3.52
C GLY A 394 -4.76 -25.41 -3.84
N GLN A 395 -4.12 -26.24 -4.65
CA GLN A 395 -2.73 -26.02 -5.04
C GLN A 395 -2.63 -24.83 -5.98
N ILE A 396 -1.73 -23.92 -5.64
CA ILE A 396 -1.32 -22.77 -6.45
C ILE A 396 -0.31 -23.29 -7.48
N GLY A 397 -0.67 -23.26 -8.77
CA GLY A 397 0.20 -23.74 -9.86
C GLY A 397 0.62 -22.62 -10.83
N ASP A 398 1.69 -22.85 -11.60
CA ASP A 398 2.12 -21.95 -12.68
C ASP A 398 1.09 -22.02 -13.84
N PRO A 399 0.50 -20.90 -14.28
CA PRO A 399 -0.40 -20.86 -15.42
C PRO A 399 0.20 -21.34 -16.73
N ARG A 400 1.54 -21.35 -16.88
CA ARG A 400 2.20 -21.96 -18.05
C ARG A 400 2.11 -23.49 -18.07
N GLU A 401 1.82 -24.12 -16.93
CA GLU A 401 1.61 -25.57 -16.84
C GLU A 401 0.14 -25.95 -17.12
N PHE A 402 -0.76 -24.97 -17.24
CA PHE A 402 -2.16 -25.19 -17.58
C PHE A 402 -2.32 -25.53 -19.06
N THR A 403 -2.34 -26.83 -19.36
CA THR A 403 -2.80 -27.32 -20.68
C THR A 403 -4.25 -27.76 -20.54
N PRO A 404 -5.24 -27.07 -21.14
CA PRO A 404 -6.61 -27.54 -21.10
C PRO A 404 -6.67 -28.88 -21.85
N ALA A 405 -7.17 -29.92 -21.18
CA ALA A 405 -7.55 -31.16 -21.84
C ALA A 405 -8.68 -30.85 -22.83
N LEU A 406 -8.34 -30.65 -24.10
CA LEU A 406 -9.30 -30.64 -25.19
C LEU A 406 -9.93 -32.04 -25.24
N GLY A 407 -11.18 -32.13 -24.80
CA GLY A 407 -12.00 -33.33 -24.95
C GLY A 407 -12.12 -33.72 -26.44
N PRO A 408 -12.31 -35.02 -26.75
CA PRO A 408 -12.27 -35.49 -28.12
C PRO A 408 -13.39 -34.83 -28.94
N ALA A 409 -13.01 -34.34 -30.12
CA ALA A 409 -13.95 -33.86 -31.13
C ALA A 409 -14.93 -35.00 -31.48
N THR A 410 -16.16 -34.91 -31.00
CA THR A 410 -17.26 -35.74 -31.49
C THR A 410 -17.68 -35.20 -32.84
N GLY A 411 -17.31 -35.92 -33.89
CA GLY A 411 -17.91 -35.76 -35.21
C GLY A 411 -19.35 -36.29 -35.21
N ALA A 412 -20.25 -35.51 -35.79
CA ALA A 412 -21.40 -35.93 -36.57
C ALA A 412 -21.76 -34.78 -37.51
#